data_AF-A0A9X1XJV6-F1
#
_entry.id   AF-A0A9X1XJV6-F1
#
_cell.length_a   1.000
_cell.length_b   1.000
_cell.length_c   1.000
_cell.angle_alpha   90.00
_cell.angle_beta   90.00
_cell.angle_gamma   90.00
#
_symmetry.space_group_name_H-M   'P 1'
#
loop_
_entity.id
_entity.type
_entity.pdbx_description
1 polymer ?
#
loop_
_entity_poly.entity_id
_entity_poly.type
_entity_poly.pdbx_seq_one_letter_code
_entity_poly.pdbx_strand_id
1 'polypeptide(L)'
;MKIKKASRLNSSIEFRLTAIFIGLFIVISIIFSSMSTILANKITKGKDLNHTQQLSELALNVISLKYDTSIQFTLDYSYWSELASYTNRSHRDTATYKRLLHHLLDYGFESISVYSKNEDLLFLTAQPDTVLEIHQHINNFANLNNYGDLDFQIVVESEKMYVIATRAIFNEENLFQPTGFIAFTKHIDNFFIDDVSSIIGSKLELIPEDNSAAVSFTELPSIKGIFEDIDDSNNATFRLIANNEKTIPFKLQLQRPHSDFITKELLTLIVFEIAIVIILVLFFFLILKNYVTKPIVQMNQWLSNDPSNLEPFQYPYDDELSSLAQNIESNHVSLMDSLQFNQDLLNAISDIIITTDEHLNITYCNPAAHNWLGKTPHYITGQPIDFLLQVIKGDTPSYWFAKVFNENQSYSSVCTIKSVLSESDSTITANITVKPIEHGKRAVAIIKPTVKSETL
;
A
#
# COMPACT_ATOMS: atom_id res chain seq x y z
N MET A 1 33.33 -16.96 24.35
CA MET A 1 31.91 -17.34 24.52
C MET A 1 30.91 -16.50 23.69
N LYS A 2 31.11 -15.18 23.49
CA LYS A 2 30.21 -14.34 22.68
C LYS A 2 30.13 -14.69 21.17
N ILE A 3 31.21 -15.22 20.58
CA ILE A 3 31.26 -15.55 19.14
C ILE A 3 30.39 -16.77 18.77
N LYS A 4 30.22 -17.75 19.67
CA LYS A 4 29.33 -18.91 19.45
C LYS A 4 27.83 -18.56 19.49
N LYS A 5 27.45 -17.42 20.07
CA LYS A 5 26.04 -17.01 20.18
C LYS A 5 25.54 -16.37 18.87
N ALA A 6 26.41 -15.68 18.13
CA ALA A 6 26.07 -15.07 16.85
C ALA A 6 25.85 -16.12 15.74
N SER A 7 26.59 -17.24 15.74
CA SER A 7 26.40 -18.29 14.73
C SER A 7 25.09 -19.06 14.89
N ARG A 8 24.55 -19.15 16.12
CA ARG A 8 23.25 -19.82 16.39
C ARG A 8 22.04 -18.97 15.99
N LEU A 9 22.16 -17.65 15.95
CA LEU A 9 21.07 -16.78 15.47
C LEU A 9 20.89 -16.87 13.96
N ASN A 10 21.97 -17.06 13.20
CA ASN A 10 21.90 -17.26 11.75
C ASN A 10 21.45 -18.68 11.33
N SER A 11 21.40 -19.66 12.25
CA SER A 11 20.96 -21.00 11.90
C SER A 11 19.44 -21.13 11.91
N SER A 12 18.70 -20.34 12.69
CA SER A 12 17.25 -20.51 12.84
C SER A 12 16.52 -20.50 11.49
N ILE A 13 15.82 -21.58 11.15
CA ILE A 13 14.91 -21.66 9.99
C ILE A 13 13.94 -20.48 9.99
N GLU A 14 13.37 -20.16 11.17
CA GLU A 14 12.42 -19.05 11.32
C GLU A 14 13.09 -17.72 10.97
N PHE A 15 14.29 -17.47 11.47
CA PHE A 15 15.03 -16.25 11.16
C PHE A 15 15.39 -16.17 9.66
N ARG A 16 15.87 -17.26 9.07
CA ARG A 16 16.22 -17.33 7.64
C ARG A 16 15.01 -17.07 6.75
N LEU A 17 13.88 -17.74 7.01
CA LEU A 17 12.64 -17.54 6.26
C LEU A 17 12.09 -16.13 6.42
N THR A 18 12.10 -15.60 7.64
CA THR A 18 11.62 -14.24 7.94
C THR A 18 12.50 -13.18 7.27
N ALA A 19 13.83 -13.34 7.32
CA ALA A 19 14.76 -12.43 6.66
C ALA A 19 14.61 -12.44 5.14
N ILE A 20 14.45 -13.62 4.52
CA ILE A 20 14.18 -13.74 3.08
C ILE A 20 12.85 -13.06 2.73
N PHE A 21 11.81 -13.29 3.53
CA PHE A 21 10.49 -12.68 3.31
C PHE A 21 10.53 -11.15 3.42
N ILE A 22 11.15 -10.62 4.47
CA ILE A 22 11.31 -9.17 4.67
C ILE A 22 12.13 -8.57 3.52
N GLY A 23 13.24 -9.21 3.12
CA GLY A 23 14.06 -8.76 2.00
C GLY A 23 13.28 -8.70 0.69
N LEU A 24 12.53 -9.76 0.37
CA LEU A 24 11.67 -9.82 -0.81
C LEU A 24 10.57 -8.75 -0.77
N PHE A 25 9.93 -8.57 0.39
CA PHE A 25 8.89 -7.57 0.60
C PHE A 25 9.39 -6.15 0.37
N ILE A 26 10.57 -5.80 0.91
CA ILE A 26 11.19 -4.48 0.72
C ILE A 26 11.50 -4.24 -0.76
N VAL A 27 12.11 -5.21 -1.44
CA VAL A 27 12.46 -5.09 -2.86
C VAL A 27 11.21 -4.88 -3.72
N ILE A 28 10.17 -5.69 -3.51
CA ILE A 28 8.91 -5.57 -4.23
C ILE A 28 8.26 -4.21 -3.96
N SER A 29 8.23 -3.76 -2.70
CA SER A 29 7.64 -2.47 -2.32
C SER A 29 8.37 -1.30 -2.99
N ILE A 30 9.70 -1.32 -3.06
CA ILE A 30 10.49 -0.27 -3.73
C ILE A 30 10.20 -0.26 -5.23
N ILE A 31 10.17 -1.43 -5.87
CA ILE A 31 9.88 -1.55 -7.30
C ILE A 31 8.48 -1.02 -7.60
N PHE A 32 7.47 -1.43 -6.81
CA PHE A 32 6.10 -1.00 -7.01
C PHE A 32 5.90 0.48 -6.73
N SER A 33 6.45 1.02 -5.65
CA SER A 33 6.37 2.45 -5.33
C SER A 33 7.01 3.30 -6.44
N SER A 34 8.17 2.85 -6.96
CA SER A 34 8.86 3.53 -8.06
C SER A 34 8.03 3.48 -9.35
N MET A 35 7.50 2.31 -9.70
CA MET A 35 6.67 2.12 -10.89
C MET A 35 5.36 2.90 -10.81
N SER A 36 4.72 2.88 -9.64
CA SER A 36 3.50 3.63 -9.32
C SER A 36 3.71 5.12 -9.50
N THR A 37 4.80 5.67 -8.96
CA THR A 37 5.15 7.10 -9.10
C THR A 37 5.39 7.47 -10.57
N ILE A 38 6.11 6.62 -11.33
CA ILE A 38 6.39 6.86 -12.76
C ILE A 38 5.09 6.81 -13.59
N LEU A 39 4.23 5.82 -13.35
CA LEU A 39 2.95 5.67 -14.04
C LEU A 39 2.00 6.81 -13.70
N ALA A 40 1.86 7.16 -12.42
CA ALA A 40 1.03 8.26 -11.96
C ALA A 40 1.47 9.58 -12.62
N ASN A 41 2.78 9.86 -12.64
CA ASN A 41 3.30 11.06 -13.30
C ASN A 41 3.03 11.07 -14.81
N LYS A 42 3.20 9.93 -15.50
CA LYS A 42 2.98 9.85 -16.95
C LYS A 42 1.50 10.00 -17.32
N ILE A 43 0.60 9.35 -16.58
CA ILE A 43 -0.84 9.39 -16.82
C ILE A 43 -1.40 10.78 -16.51
N THR A 44 -1.00 11.37 -15.38
CA THR A 44 -1.47 12.69 -14.94
C THR A 44 -1.01 13.79 -15.90
N LYS A 45 0.28 13.80 -16.28
CA LYS A 45 0.80 14.78 -17.26
C LYS A 45 0.08 14.73 -18.60
N GLY A 46 -0.18 13.52 -19.13
CA GLY A 46 -0.83 13.37 -20.43
C GLY A 46 -2.30 13.79 -20.44
N LYS A 47 -3.08 13.34 -19.44
CA LYS A 47 -4.51 13.68 -19.35
C LYS A 47 -4.72 15.17 -19.05
N ASP A 48 -3.94 15.71 -18.13
CA ASP A 48 -4.09 17.11 -17.75
C ASP A 48 -3.67 18.05 -18.87
N LEU A 49 -2.62 17.73 -19.63
CA LEU A 49 -2.24 18.51 -20.81
C LEU A 49 -3.39 18.55 -21.83
N ASN A 50 -3.99 17.40 -22.13
CA ASN A 50 -5.11 17.32 -23.06
C ASN A 50 -6.34 18.10 -22.56
N HIS A 51 -6.67 17.99 -21.28
CA HIS A 51 -7.79 18.76 -20.71
C HIS A 51 -7.53 20.27 -20.71
N THR A 52 -6.31 20.68 -20.37
CA THR A 52 -5.89 22.08 -20.40
C THR A 52 -5.92 22.64 -21.83
N GLN A 53 -5.51 21.83 -22.82
CA GLN A 53 -5.63 22.21 -24.23
C GLN A 53 -7.10 22.35 -24.67
N GLN A 54 -7.99 21.46 -24.23
CA GLN A 54 -9.43 21.61 -24.50
C GLN A 54 -10.00 22.88 -23.85
N LEU A 55 -9.57 23.21 -22.64
CA LEU A 55 -9.97 24.44 -21.96
C LEU A 55 -9.41 25.69 -22.65
N SER A 56 -8.19 25.65 -23.17
CA SER A 56 -7.63 26.78 -23.92
C SER A 56 -8.33 26.96 -25.28
N GLU A 57 -8.65 25.87 -25.98
CA GLU A 57 -9.49 25.91 -27.19
C GLU A 57 -10.89 26.49 -26.89
N LEU A 58 -11.51 26.08 -25.79
CA LEU A 58 -12.80 26.63 -25.35
C LEU A 58 -12.67 28.13 -25.02
N ALA A 59 -11.64 28.52 -24.26
CA ALA A 59 -11.40 29.92 -23.92
C ALA A 59 -11.22 30.78 -25.17
N LEU A 60 -10.41 30.32 -26.13
CA LEU A 60 -10.19 31.01 -27.41
C LEU A 60 -11.47 31.11 -28.24
N ASN A 61 -12.32 30.08 -28.22
CA ASN A 61 -13.63 30.14 -28.89
C ASN A 61 -14.56 31.16 -28.23
N VAL A 62 -14.60 31.25 -26.89
CA VAL A 62 -15.40 32.25 -26.17
C VAL A 62 -14.87 33.66 -26.45
N ILE A 63 -13.56 33.84 -26.44
CA ILE A 63 -12.89 35.10 -26.79
C ILE A 63 -13.25 35.49 -28.24
N SER A 64 -13.14 34.56 -29.20
CA SER A 64 -13.52 34.77 -30.60
C SER A 64 -14.99 35.18 -30.72
N LEU A 65 -15.90 34.48 -30.05
CA LEU A 65 -17.33 34.77 -30.10
C LEU A 65 -17.64 36.19 -29.58
N LYS A 66 -16.92 36.65 -28.55
CA LYS A 66 -17.07 38.02 -28.05
C LYS A 66 -16.49 39.06 -29.01
N TYR A 67 -15.50 38.71 -29.83
CA TYR A 67 -15.01 39.59 -30.91
C TYR A 67 -15.90 39.59 -32.14
N ASP A 68 -16.56 38.47 -32.45
CA ASP A 68 -17.50 38.41 -33.56
C ASP A 68 -18.59 39.47 -33.40
N THR A 69 -18.97 39.77 -32.16
CA THR A 69 -19.87 40.88 -31.86
C THR A 69 -19.32 42.23 -32.33
N SER A 70 -18.05 42.55 -32.02
CA SER A 70 -17.38 43.77 -32.50
C SER A 70 -17.37 43.86 -34.02
N ILE A 71 -17.13 42.73 -34.69
CA ILE A 71 -17.12 42.64 -36.15
C ILE A 71 -18.52 42.88 -36.70
N GLN A 72 -19.55 42.23 -36.16
CA GLN A 72 -20.93 42.44 -36.61
C GLN A 72 -21.35 43.90 -36.45
N PHE A 73 -21.02 44.55 -35.34
CA PHE A 73 -21.25 45.99 -35.18
C PHE A 73 -20.52 46.81 -36.26
N THR A 74 -19.24 46.53 -36.53
CA THR A 74 -18.51 47.22 -37.61
C THR A 74 -19.17 46.99 -38.98
N LEU A 75 -19.60 45.77 -39.28
CA LEU A 75 -20.27 45.41 -40.53
C LEU A 75 -21.62 46.15 -40.66
N ASP A 76 -22.46 46.11 -39.64
CA ASP A 76 -23.79 46.73 -39.65
C ASP A 76 -23.69 48.25 -39.80
N TYR A 77 -22.80 48.89 -39.04
CA TYR A 77 -22.62 50.33 -39.08
C TYR A 77 -21.91 50.82 -40.35
N SER A 78 -21.15 49.96 -41.04
CA SER A 78 -20.50 50.31 -42.31
C SER A 78 -21.49 50.52 -43.46
N TYR A 79 -22.69 49.95 -43.38
CA TYR A 79 -23.75 50.14 -44.37
C TYR A 79 -24.84 51.12 -43.90
N TRP A 80 -24.65 51.77 -42.75
CA TRP A 80 -25.65 52.67 -42.20
C TRP A 80 -25.71 53.97 -43.01
N SER A 81 -26.82 54.19 -43.72
CA SER A 81 -26.99 55.31 -44.67
C SER A 81 -26.74 56.69 -44.06
N GLU A 82 -27.09 56.85 -42.78
CA GLU A 82 -26.91 58.06 -42.01
C GLU A 82 -25.44 58.33 -41.71
N LEU A 83 -24.65 57.28 -41.46
CA LEU A 83 -23.20 57.39 -41.26
C LEU A 83 -22.50 57.76 -42.58
N ALA A 84 -22.90 57.16 -43.70
CA ALA A 84 -22.41 57.53 -45.03
C ALA A 84 -22.77 58.98 -45.41
N SER A 85 -23.94 59.45 -44.98
CA SER A 85 -24.32 60.86 -45.13
C SER A 85 -23.48 61.78 -44.25
N TYR A 86 -23.14 61.34 -43.03
CA TYR A 86 -22.31 62.10 -42.09
C TYR A 86 -20.89 62.31 -42.61
N THR A 87 -20.27 61.28 -43.19
CA THR A 87 -18.91 61.35 -43.76
C THR A 87 -18.84 62.29 -44.98
N ASN A 88 -19.89 62.33 -45.81
CA ASN A 88 -19.93 63.09 -47.06
C ASN A 88 -20.32 64.59 -46.91
N ARG A 89 -20.98 64.98 -45.81
CA ARG A 89 -21.45 66.38 -45.63
C ARG A 89 -20.36 67.31 -45.11
N SER A 90 -20.26 68.50 -45.72
CA SER A 90 -19.39 69.61 -45.31
C SER A 90 -19.90 70.37 -44.08
N HIS A 91 -21.18 70.27 -43.72
CA HIS A 91 -21.78 70.82 -42.50
C HIS A 91 -22.46 69.71 -41.71
N ARG A 92 -21.82 69.30 -40.61
CA ARG A 92 -22.19 68.13 -39.82
C ARG A 92 -22.99 68.57 -38.60
N ASP A 93 -24.23 68.11 -38.48
CA ASP A 93 -24.96 68.17 -37.21
C ASP A 93 -24.34 67.12 -36.27
N THR A 94 -23.35 67.52 -35.49
CA THR A 94 -22.56 66.62 -34.65
C THR A 94 -23.33 66.11 -33.44
N ALA A 95 -24.41 66.77 -33.02
CA ALA A 95 -25.10 66.45 -31.76
C ALA A 95 -25.88 65.12 -31.83
N THR A 96 -26.59 64.89 -32.92
CA THR A 96 -27.44 63.70 -33.11
C THR A 96 -26.60 62.43 -33.23
N TYR A 97 -25.59 62.43 -34.09
CA TYR A 97 -24.68 61.30 -34.29
C TYR A 97 -23.83 61.00 -33.06
N LYS A 98 -23.39 62.04 -32.35
CA LYS A 98 -22.64 61.87 -31.11
C LYS A 98 -23.45 61.10 -30.08
N ARG A 99 -24.74 61.41 -29.91
CA ARG A 99 -25.59 60.68 -28.95
C ARG A 99 -25.73 59.20 -29.33
N LEU A 100 -25.98 58.91 -30.60
CA LEU A 100 -26.20 57.54 -31.07
C LEU A 100 -24.93 56.68 -30.97
N LEU A 101 -23.78 57.21 -31.40
CA LEU A 101 -22.50 56.50 -31.27
C LEU A 101 -22.05 56.41 -29.81
N HIS A 102 -22.45 57.32 -28.93
CA HIS A 102 -22.12 57.22 -27.51
C HIS A 102 -22.84 56.05 -26.82
N HIS A 103 -24.08 55.73 -27.22
CA HIS A 103 -24.78 54.54 -26.71
C HIS A 103 -24.10 53.23 -27.09
N LEU A 104 -23.27 53.22 -28.13
CA LEU A 104 -22.49 52.03 -28.47
C LEU A 104 -21.39 51.75 -27.46
N LEU A 105 -20.90 52.75 -26.72
CA LEU A 105 -19.97 52.53 -25.60
C LEU A 105 -20.58 51.62 -24.52
N ASP A 106 -21.92 51.65 -24.34
CA ASP A 106 -22.62 50.79 -23.38
C ASP A 106 -22.50 49.29 -23.74
N TYR A 107 -22.09 48.96 -24.97
CA TYR A 107 -21.81 47.58 -25.42
C TYR A 107 -20.35 47.15 -25.18
N GLY A 108 -19.59 47.96 -24.44
CA GLY A 108 -18.21 47.66 -24.05
C GLY A 108 -17.17 47.93 -25.13
N PHE A 109 -17.44 48.87 -26.04
CA PHE A 109 -16.41 49.45 -26.91
C PHE A 109 -15.67 50.55 -26.15
N GLU A 110 -14.34 50.56 -26.29
CA GLU A 110 -13.49 51.57 -25.67
C GLU A 110 -13.42 52.83 -26.54
N SER A 111 -13.41 52.64 -27.87
CA SER A 111 -13.56 53.75 -28.78
C SER A 111 -14.29 53.41 -30.07
N ILE A 112 -14.90 54.44 -30.66
CA ILE A 112 -15.47 54.39 -32.00
C ILE A 112 -14.99 55.63 -32.73
N SER A 113 -14.39 55.41 -33.89
CA SER A 113 -13.80 56.46 -34.70
C SER A 113 -14.34 56.39 -36.12
N VAL A 114 -14.64 57.55 -36.68
CA VAL A 114 -15.16 57.68 -38.04
C VAL A 114 -14.25 58.63 -38.78
N TYR A 115 -13.81 58.19 -39.95
CA TYR A 115 -12.86 58.90 -40.77
C TYR A 115 -13.47 59.24 -42.12
N SER A 116 -13.01 60.33 -42.70
CA SER A 116 -13.36 60.68 -44.08
C SER A 116 -12.61 59.81 -45.07
N LYS A 117 -13.00 59.90 -46.34
CA LYS A 117 -12.25 59.33 -47.46
C LYS A 117 -10.80 59.84 -47.54
N ASN A 118 -10.51 61.03 -47.01
CA ASN A 118 -9.16 61.60 -46.97
C ASN A 118 -8.43 61.28 -45.65
N GLU A 119 -8.90 60.29 -44.89
CA GLU A 119 -8.33 59.87 -43.60
C GLU A 119 -8.41 60.92 -42.48
N ASP A 120 -9.09 62.05 -42.71
CA ASP A 120 -9.38 63.00 -41.63
C ASP A 120 -10.29 62.35 -40.58
N LEU A 121 -9.95 62.47 -39.29
CA LEU A 121 -10.79 62.03 -38.18
C LEU A 121 -12.03 62.93 -38.06
N LEU A 122 -13.21 62.39 -38.29
CA LEU A 122 -14.49 63.12 -38.28
C LEU A 122 -15.24 62.98 -36.97
N PHE A 123 -15.05 61.86 -36.28
CA PHE A 123 -15.67 61.56 -35.02
C PHE A 123 -14.78 60.64 -34.22
N LEU A 124 -14.69 60.88 -32.92
CA LEU A 124 -14.07 60.00 -31.97
C LEU A 124 -14.86 60.04 -30.67
N THR A 125 -15.30 58.88 -30.24
CA THR A 125 -15.74 58.65 -28.87
C THR A 125 -14.71 57.71 -28.27
N ALA A 126 -13.94 58.19 -27.29
CA ALA A 126 -12.88 57.44 -26.63
C ALA A 126 -12.61 58.06 -25.27
N GLN A 127 -12.03 57.30 -24.34
CA GLN A 127 -11.41 57.91 -23.17
C GLN A 127 -10.15 58.67 -23.59
N PRO A 128 -9.80 59.81 -22.96
CA PRO A 128 -8.72 60.69 -23.42
C PRO A 128 -7.37 59.99 -23.62
N ASP A 129 -7.07 59.00 -22.79
CA ASP A 129 -5.78 58.32 -22.77
C ASP A 129 -5.62 57.29 -23.91
N THR A 130 -6.73 56.73 -24.39
CA THR A 130 -6.76 55.73 -25.48
C THR A 130 -6.72 56.34 -26.89
N VAL A 131 -7.01 57.64 -27.00
CA VAL A 131 -7.14 58.35 -28.28
C VAL A 131 -5.86 58.32 -29.12
N LEU A 132 -4.72 58.69 -28.51
CA LEU A 132 -3.51 58.99 -29.27
C LEU A 132 -2.83 57.73 -29.80
N GLU A 133 -2.82 56.68 -28.96
CA GLU A 133 -2.26 55.35 -29.21
C GLU A 133 -2.99 54.66 -30.38
N ILE A 134 -4.30 54.48 -30.24
CA ILE A 134 -5.15 53.80 -31.23
C ILE A 134 -5.16 54.54 -32.57
N HIS A 135 -5.20 55.87 -32.55
CA HIS A 135 -5.29 56.67 -33.77
C HIS A 135 -4.07 56.50 -34.69
N GLN A 136 -2.86 56.37 -34.13
CA GLN A 136 -1.65 56.13 -34.93
C GLN A 136 -1.71 54.78 -35.65
N HIS A 137 -2.20 53.75 -34.97
CA HIS A 137 -2.38 52.43 -35.56
C HIS A 137 -3.43 52.42 -36.67
N ILE A 138 -4.56 53.10 -36.46
CA ILE A 138 -5.62 53.21 -37.47
C ILE A 138 -5.13 53.97 -38.71
N ASN A 139 -4.40 55.08 -38.55
CA ASN A 139 -3.91 55.87 -39.70
C ASN A 139 -2.87 55.09 -40.53
N ASN A 140 -1.98 54.35 -39.88
CA ASN A 140 -1.01 53.50 -40.59
C ASN A 140 -1.70 52.40 -41.40
N PHE A 141 -2.85 51.94 -40.91
CA PHE A 141 -3.65 50.89 -41.53
C PHE A 141 -4.54 51.42 -42.65
N ALA A 142 -5.06 52.64 -42.51
CA ALA A 142 -5.82 53.35 -43.51
C ALA A 142 -4.97 53.76 -44.73
N ASN A 143 -3.91 53.04 -45.12
CA ASN A 143 -3.38 53.16 -46.48
C ASN A 143 -4.33 52.46 -47.46
N LEU A 144 -5.36 53.23 -47.79
CA LEU A 144 -6.66 52.96 -48.41
C LEU A 144 -6.70 52.30 -49.80
N ASN A 145 -5.84 51.35 -50.15
CA ASN A 145 -5.94 50.69 -51.48
C ASN A 145 -6.93 49.51 -51.53
N ASN A 146 -7.38 48.98 -50.39
CA ASN A 146 -8.29 47.82 -50.29
C ASN A 146 -9.60 48.16 -49.55
N TYR A 147 -10.39 49.09 -50.08
CA TYR A 147 -11.63 49.55 -49.43
C TYR A 147 -12.76 48.51 -49.30
N GLY A 148 -12.63 47.30 -49.87
CA GLY A 148 -13.72 46.33 -49.92
C GLY A 148 -13.82 45.41 -48.70
N ASP A 149 -12.69 45.11 -48.07
CA ASP A 149 -12.60 44.01 -47.12
C ASP A 149 -12.74 44.52 -45.68
N LEU A 150 -13.27 43.65 -44.81
CA LEU A 150 -13.27 43.87 -43.37
C LEU A 150 -11.84 43.64 -42.89
N ASP A 151 -11.25 44.67 -42.29
CA ASP A 151 -9.91 44.57 -41.76
C ASP A 151 -9.95 44.49 -40.23
N PHE A 152 -9.09 43.64 -39.69
CA PHE A 152 -9.08 43.30 -38.27
C PHE A 152 -7.65 43.40 -37.74
N GLN A 153 -7.45 44.16 -36.67
CA GLN A 153 -6.14 44.34 -36.07
C GLN A 153 -6.19 44.04 -34.58
N ILE A 154 -5.18 43.29 -34.12
CA ILE A 154 -4.88 43.16 -32.70
C ILE A 154 -3.66 44.05 -32.45
N VAL A 155 -3.89 45.15 -31.73
CA VAL A 155 -2.86 46.11 -31.32
C VAL A 155 -2.51 45.83 -29.87
N VAL A 156 -1.21 45.84 -29.59
CA VAL A 156 -0.68 45.62 -28.25
C VAL A 156 0.22 46.80 -27.93
N GLU A 157 -0.17 47.59 -26.94
CA GLU A 157 0.54 48.79 -26.56
C GLU A 157 0.45 48.97 -25.05
N SER A 158 1.58 49.24 -24.40
CA SER A 158 1.64 49.47 -22.95
C SER A 158 0.95 48.38 -22.12
N GLU A 159 1.19 47.11 -22.45
CA GLU A 159 0.58 45.91 -21.81
C GLU A 159 -0.93 45.75 -22.03
N LYS A 160 -1.57 46.63 -22.81
CA LYS A 160 -2.99 46.57 -23.13
C LYS A 160 -3.20 45.94 -24.50
N MET A 161 -4.20 45.06 -24.61
CA MET A 161 -4.61 44.49 -25.88
C MET A 161 -5.86 45.21 -26.37
N TYR A 162 -5.79 45.77 -27.58
CA TYR A 162 -6.92 46.36 -28.27
C TYR A 162 -7.24 45.54 -29.51
N VAL A 163 -8.51 45.21 -29.66
CA VAL A 163 -9.05 44.66 -30.90
C VAL A 163 -9.73 45.78 -31.66
N ILE A 164 -9.22 46.05 -32.85
CA ILE A 164 -9.71 47.09 -33.75
C ILE A 164 -10.32 46.41 -34.96
N ALA A 165 -11.62 46.60 -35.17
CA ALA A 165 -12.31 46.19 -36.38
C ALA A 165 -12.59 47.42 -37.23
N THR A 166 -12.03 47.47 -38.43
CA THR A 166 -12.17 48.59 -39.37
C THR A 166 -12.94 48.16 -40.61
N ARG A 167 -13.74 49.07 -41.16
CA ARG A 167 -14.41 48.86 -42.44
C ARG A 167 -14.73 50.15 -43.15
N ALA A 168 -14.65 50.12 -44.48
CA ALA A 168 -15.10 51.24 -45.30
C ALA A 168 -16.61 51.44 -45.18
N ILE A 169 -17.03 52.70 -45.13
CA ILE A 169 -18.44 53.10 -45.03
C ILE A 169 -18.99 53.29 -46.44
N PHE A 170 -20.05 52.56 -46.76
CA PHE A 170 -20.70 52.61 -48.05
C PHE A 170 -22.06 53.31 -47.97
N ASN A 171 -22.40 54.05 -49.01
CA ASN A 171 -23.76 54.53 -49.20
C ASN A 171 -24.57 53.40 -49.87
N GLU A 172 -25.80 53.15 -49.42
CA GLU A 172 -26.72 52.17 -50.04
C GLU A 172 -26.90 52.42 -51.55
N GLU A 173 -26.86 53.70 -51.97
CA GLU A 173 -26.97 54.08 -53.38
C GLU A 173 -25.68 53.86 -54.20
N ASN A 174 -24.52 53.75 -53.53
CA ASN A 174 -23.22 53.62 -54.18
C ASN A 174 -22.27 52.71 -53.40
N LEU A 175 -22.49 51.40 -53.54
CA LEU A 175 -21.70 50.35 -52.89
C LEU A 175 -20.25 50.25 -53.40
N PHE A 176 -19.90 50.95 -54.48
CA PHE A 176 -18.58 50.87 -55.10
C PHE A 176 -17.63 51.98 -54.69
N GLN A 177 -18.14 53.05 -54.09
CA GLN A 177 -17.32 54.17 -53.63
C GLN A 177 -17.51 54.41 -52.14
N PRO A 178 -16.50 54.09 -51.32
CA PRO A 178 -16.56 54.36 -49.90
C PRO A 178 -16.54 55.86 -49.65
N THR A 179 -17.33 56.28 -48.68
CA THR A 179 -17.44 57.68 -48.26
C THR A 179 -16.48 58.02 -47.11
N GLY A 180 -15.94 56.99 -46.47
CA GLY A 180 -15.04 57.06 -45.33
C GLY A 180 -14.80 55.65 -44.77
N PHE A 181 -14.35 55.55 -43.53
CA PHE A 181 -14.27 54.28 -42.81
C PHE A 181 -14.63 54.46 -41.33
N ILE A 182 -15.10 53.39 -40.72
CA ILE A 182 -15.40 53.30 -39.29
C ILE A 182 -14.46 52.29 -38.66
N ALA A 183 -13.99 52.60 -37.44
CA ALA A 183 -13.25 51.67 -36.62
C ALA A 183 -13.91 51.57 -35.25
N PHE A 184 -14.19 50.34 -34.84
CA PHE A 184 -14.58 50.00 -33.48
C PHE A 184 -13.37 49.42 -32.76
N THR A 185 -13.04 49.97 -31.60
CA THR A 185 -11.97 49.47 -30.76
C THR A 185 -12.52 48.96 -29.44
N LYS A 186 -12.13 47.74 -29.10
CA LYS A 186 -12.45 47.10 -27.84
C LYS A 186 -11.17 46.78 -27.09
N HIS A 187 -11.09 47.24 -25.84
CA HIS A 187 -10.01 46.90 -24.93
C HIS A 187 -10.30 45.54 -24.28
N ILE A 188 -9.29 44.69 -24.20
CA ILE A 188 -9.37 43.41 -23.51
C ILE A 188 -8.71 43.61 -22.16
N ASP A 189 -9.56 43.98 -21.22
CA ASP A 189 -9.16 44.23 -19.84
C ASP A 189 -9.31 42.96 -18.98
N ASN A 190 -8.92 43.10 -17.71
CA ASN A 190 -9.07 42.02 -16.74
C ASN A 190 -10.55 41.63 -16.54
N PHE A 191 -11.50 42.55 -16.71
CA PHE A 191 -12.92 42.23 -16.57
C PHE A 191 -13.41 41.29 -17.68
N PHE A 192 -13.02 41.56 -18.93
CA PHE A 192 -13.27 40.66 -20.05
C PHE A 192 -12.67 39.28 -19.79
N ILE A 193 -11.43 39.23 -19.28
CA ILE A 193 -10.74 37.98 -18.97
C ILE A 193 -11.36 37.24 -17.81
N ASP A 194 -11.82 37.93 -16.78
CA ASP A 194 -12.55 37.35 -15.64
C ASP A 194 -13.90 36.77 -16.07
N ASP A 195 -14.61 37.45 -16.98
CA ASP A 195 -15.85 36.95 -17.56
C ASP A 195 -15.62 35.66 -18.36
N VAL A 196 -14.59 35.63 -19.22
CA VAL A 196 -14.18 34.40 -19.93
C VAL A 196 -13.78 33.30 -18.92
N SER A 197 -13.00 33.65 -17.90
CA SER A 197 -12.57 32.73 -16.83
C SER A 197 -13.76 32.08 -16.12
N SER A 198 -14.81 32.87 -15.86
CA SER A 198 -16.04 32.39 -15.22
C SER A 198 -16.81 31.39 -16.09
N ILE A 199 -16.83 31.61 -17.41
CA ILE A 199 -17.51 30.75 -18.37
C ILE A 199 -16.79 29.41 -18.51
N ILE A 200 -15.44 29.42 -18.57
CA ILE A 200 -14.64 28.20 -18.72
C ILE A 200 -14.44 27.46 -17.38
N GLY A 201 -14.67 28.13 -16.25
CA GLY A 201 -14.46 27.58 -14.91
C GLY A 201 -12.99 27.45 -14.50
N SER A 202 -12.11 28.28 -15.07
CA SER A 202 -10.66 28.26 -14.83
C SER A 202 -10.12 29.69 -14.93
N LYS A 203 -9.16 30.05 -14.08
CA LYS A 203 -8.55 31.38 -14.09
C LYS A 203 -7.67 31.52 -15.33
N LEU A 204 -7.93 32.56 -16.11
CA LEU A 204 -7.22 32.90 -17.32
C LEU A 204 -6.44 34.21 -17.10
N GLU A 205 -5.25 34.29 -17.68
CA GLU A 205 -4.42 35.48 -17.65
C GLU A 205 -3.79 35.68 -19.04
N LEU A 206 -3.70 36.93 -19.48
CA LEU A 206 -3.02 37.28 -20.72
C LEU A 206 -1.71 37.97 -20.37
N ILE A 207 -0.60 37.37 -20.81
CA ILE A 207 0.74 37.89 -20.56
C ILE A 207 1.25 38.53 -21.86
N PRO A 208 1.48 39.85 -21.91
CA PRO A 208 2.05 40.50 -23.08
C PRO A 208 3.48 40.00 -23.33
N GLU A 209 3.87 39.87 -24.60
CA GLU A 209 5.28 39.61 -24.94
C GLU A 209 6.08 40.92 -25.02
N ASP A 210 7.31 40.94 -24.49
CA ASP A 210 8.20 42.12 -24.34
C ASP A 210 8.51 42.89 -25.64
N ASN A 211 8.22 42.31 -26.81
CA ASN A 211 8.44 42.91 -28.13
C ASN A 211 7.14 43.05 -28.93
N SER A 212 6.10 43.56 -28.29
CA SER A 212 4.76 43.65 -28.88
C SER A 212 4.73 44.64 -30.05
N ALA A 213 4.56 44.10 -31.27
CA ALA A 213 4.22 44.87 -32.46
C ALA A 213 2.73 44.65 -32.78
N ALA A 214 2.07 45.64 -33.37
CA ALA A 214 0.70 45.48 -33.83
C ALA A 214 0.62 44.42 -34.94
N VAL A 215 -0.35 43.49 -34.83
CA VAL A 215 -0.55 42.43 -35.82
C VAL A 215 -1.88 42.63 -36.54
N SER A 216 -1.80 42.84 -37.86
CA SER A 216 -2.96 43.04 -38.73
C SER A 216 -3.34 41.77 -39.50
N PHE A 217 -4.65 41.60 -39.66
CA PHE A 217 -5.33 40.51 -40.33
C PHE A 217 -6.38 41.08 -41.31
N THR A 218 -6.47 40.49 -42.50
CA THR A 218 -7.47 40.86 -43.53
C THR A 218 -8.73 39.99 -43.46
N GLU A 219 -8.71 38.98 -42.59
CA GLU A 219 -9.83 38.07 -42.34
C GLU A 219 -9.89 37.81 -40.83
N LEU A 220 -11.06 37.38 -40.34
CA LEU A 220 -11.22 36.98 -38.95
C LEU A 220 -10.22 35.87 -38.60
N PRO A 221 -9.21 36.13 -37.74
CA PRO A 221 -8.22 35.12 -37.44
C PRO A 221 -8.87 34.04 -36.57
N SER A 222 -8.87 32.78 -37.02
CA SER A 222 -9.07 31.69 -36.06
C SER A 222 -7.80 31.58 -35.23
N ILE A 223 -7.94 31.83 -33.93
CA ILE A 223 -6.84 31.84 -32.99
C ILE A 223 -6.69 30.43 -32.42
N LYS A 224 -5.50 29.87 -32.53
CA LYS A 224 -5.13 28.58 -31.93
C LYS A 224 -4.06 28.79 -30.86
N GLY A 225 -4.23 28.13 -29.73
CA GLY A 225 -3.22 28.09 -28.68
C GLY A 225 -2.26 26.93 -28.93
N ILE A 226 -0.97 27.23 -29.13
CA ILE A 226 0.09 26.22 -29.10
C ILE A 226 0.67 26.18 -27.70
N PHE A 227 0.59 25.01 -27.07
CA PHE A 227 1.17 24.76 -25.76
C PHE A 227 2.69 25.02 -25.76
N GLU A 228 3.18 25.84 -24.83
CA GLU A 228 4.62 26.10 -24.66
C GLU A 228 5.17 25.40 -23.42
N ASP A 229 4.63 25.71 -22.24
CA ASP A 229 5.13 25.18 -20.97
C ASP A 229 4.04 25.08 -19.88
N ILE A 230 4.43 24.45 -18.78
CA ILE A 230 3.70 24.47 -17.50
C ILE A 230 4.69 24.95 -16.45
N ASP A 231 4.33 26.01 -15.74
CA ASP A 231 5.14 26.55 -14.65
C ASP A 231 4.97 25.75 -13.34
N ASP A 232 5.82 26.03 -12.35
CA ASP A 232 5.79 25.38 -11.04
C ASP A 232 4.50 25.68 -10.25
N SER A 233 3.80 26.77 -10.57
CA SER A 233 2.48 27.12 -10.04
C SER A 233 1.32 26.41 -10.74
N ASN A 234 1.62 25.47 -11.64
CA ASN A 234 0.65 24.67 -12.38
C ASN A 234 -0.21 25.50 -13.35
N ASN A 235 0.31 26.63 -13.81
CA ASN A 235 -0.28 27.36 -14.92
C ASN A 235 0.31 26.86 -16.23
N ALA A 236 -0.55 26.65 -17.21
CA ALA A 236 -0.14 26.27 -18.55
C ALA A 236 -0.11 27.50 -19.46
N THR A 237 1.01 27.70 -20.15
CA THR A 237 1.20 28.82 -21.05
C THR A 237 1.00 28.37 -22.49
N PHE A 238 0.18 29.10 -23.23
CA PHE A 238 -0.10 28.87 -24.64
C PHE A 238 0.32 30.10 -25.44
N ARG A 239 1.13 29.88 -26.48
CA ARG A 239 1.39 30.90 -27.50
C ARG A 239 0.24 30.93 -28.49
N LEU A 240 -0.27 32.12 -28.74
CA LEU A 240 -1.42 32.31 -29.63
C LEU A 240 -0.95 32.50 -31.07
N ILE A 241 -1.49 31.70 -31.98
CA ILE A 241 -1.18 31.75 -33.41
C ILE A 241 -2.48 31.89 -34.20
N ALA A 242 -2.49 32.84 -35.13
CA ALA A 242 -3.61 33.03 -36.06
C ALA A 242 -3.46 32.13 -37.30
N ASN A 243 -4.53 32.00 -38.10
CA ASN A 243 -4.59 31.16 -39.31
C ASN A 243 -3.44 31.34 -40.33
N ASN A 244 -2.76 32.48 -40.33
CA ASN A 244 -1.64 32.81 -41.21
C ASN A 244 -0.25 32.57 -40.57
N GLU A 245 -0.20 31.76 -39.51
CA GLU A 245 1.01 31.47 -38.72
C GLU A 245 1.62 32.69 -38.01
N LYS A 246 0.94 33.86 -38.05
CA LYS A 246 1.37 35.02 -37.27
C LYS A 246 1.10 34.77 -35.80
N THR A 247 2.13 34.96 -34.98
CA THR A 247 2.03 34.96 -33.53
C THR A 247 1.34 36.23 -33.06
N ILE A 248 0.31 36.08 -32.24
CA ILE A 248 -0.27 37.21 -31.51
C ILE A 248 0.69 37.50 -30.34
N PRO A 249 1.06 38.76 -30.05
CA PRO A 249 2.10 39.08 -29.06
C PRO A 249 1.57 39.03 -27.62
N PHE A 250 0.86 37.94 -27.32
CA PHE A 250 0.34 37.58 -26.02
C PHE A 250 0.39 36.08 -25.83
N LYS A 251 0.69 35.69 -24.61
CA LYS A 251 0.55 34.34 -24.13
C LYS A 251 -0.72 34.23 -23.31
N LEU A 252 -1.43 33.14 -23.54
CA LEU A 252 -2.58 32.76 -22.75
C LEU A 252 -2.09 31.84 -21.64
N GLN A 253 -2.18 32.30 -20.39
CA GLN A 253 -1.88 31.50 -19.23
C GLN A 253 -3.18 31.00 -18.60
N LEU A 254 -3.29 29.68 -18.41
CA LEU A 254 -4.46 29.04 -17.83
C LEU A 254 -4.08 28.32 -16.54
N GLN A 255 -4.73 28.68 -15.43
CA GLN A 255 -4.57 27.97 -14.16
C GLN A 255 -5.25 26.61 -14.25
N ARG A 256 -4.47 25.53 -14.17
CA ARG A 256 -5.02 24.18 -14.28
C ARG A 256 -5.99 23.92 -13.12
N PRO A 257 -7.23 23.49 -13.40
CA PRO A 257 -8.13 23.08 -12.34
C PRO A 257 -7.46 21.94 -11.56
N HIS A 258 -7.43 22.05 -10.24
CA HIS A 258 -6.93 20.98 -9.39
C HIS A 258 -7.84 19.76 -9.61
N SER A 259 -7.36 18.77 -10.37
CA SER A 259 -8.21 17.66 -10.74
C SER A 259 -8.32 16.71 -9.54
N ASP A 260 -9.54 16.56 -9.00
CA ASP A 260 -9.89 15.50 -8.04
C ASP A 260 -9.57 14.09 -8.60
N PHE A 261 -9.29 14.02 -9.90
CA PHE A 261 -8.87 12.86 -10.65
C PHE A 261 -7.70 12.08 -10.02
N ILE A 262 -6.76 12.79 -9.38
CA ILE A 262 -5.61 12.16 -8.69
C ILE A 262 -6.08 11.11 -7.66
N THR A 263 -7.20 11.35 -6.99
CA THR A 263 -7.68 10.46 -5.91
C THR A 263 -8.13 9.08 -6.41
N LYS A 264 -8.79 9.00 -7.58
CA LYS A 264 -9.33 7.73 -8.11
C LYS A 264 -8.26 6.81 -8.68
N GLU A 265 -7.30 7.36 -9.43
CA GLU A 265 -6.20 6.57 -9.99
C GLU A 265 -5.24 6.10 -8.87
N LEU A 266 -4.96 6.96 -7.88
CA LEU A 266 -4.18 6.55 -6.70
C LEU A 266 -4.90 5.45 -5.92
N LEU A 267 -6.22 5.53 -5.75
CA LEU A 267 -7.00 4.47 -5.09
C LEU A 267 -6.83 3.13 -5.83
N THR A 268 -6.85 3.15 -7.16
CA THR A 268 -6.68 1.94 -7.98
C THR A 268 -5.29 1.32 -7.80
N LEU A 269 -4.24 2.16 -7.72
CA LEU A 269 -2.87 1.72 -7.43
C LEU A 269 -2.74 1.14 -6.01
N ILE A 270 -3.37 1.78 -5.02
CA ILE A 270 -3.38 1.29 -3.63
C ILE A 270 -4.06 -0.09 -3.53
N VAL A 271 -5.20 -0.28 -4.22
CA VAL A 271 -5.88 -1.59 -4.26
C VAL A 271 -4.97 -2.67 -4.84
N PHE A 272 -4.19 -2.34 -5.87
CA PHE A 272 -3.24 -3.27 -6.48
C PHE A 272 -2.08 -3.61 -5.53
N GLU A 273 -1.53 -2.63 -4.81
CA GLU A 273 -0.51 -2.87 -3.78
C GLU A 273 -1.02 -3.78 -2.67
N ILE A 274 -2.23 -3.54 -2.15
CA ILE A 274 -2.86 -4.38 -1.13
C ILE A 274 -3.02 -5.82 -1.64
N ALA A 275 -3.45 -6.01 -2.88
CA ALA A 275 -3.60 -7.34 -3.47
C ALA A 275 -2.27 -8.11 -3.52
N ILE A 276 -1.16 -7.44 -3.86
CA ILE A 276 0.17 -8.05 -3.88
C ILE A 276 0.62 -8.44 -2.47
N VAL A 277 0.40 -7.56 -1.48
CA VAL A 277 0.75 -7.87 -0.08
C VAL A 277 0.00 -9.12 0.39
N ILE A 278 -1.29 -9.25 0.07
CA ILE A 278 -2.09 -10.43 0.40
C ILE A 278 -1.49 -11.70 -0.25
N ILE A 279 -1.11 -11.63 -1.53
CA ILE A 279 -0.49 -12.76 -2.25
C ILE A 279 0.84 -13.15 -1.59
N LEU A 280 1.68 -12.18 -1.21
CA LEU A 280 2.94 -12.44 -0.54
C LEU A 280 2.75 -13.10 0.83
N VAL A 281 1.77 -12.65 1.61
CA VAL A 281 1.44 -13.26 2.90
C VAL A 281 0.96 -14.69 2.71
N LEU A 282 0.08 -14.96 1.73
CA LEU A 282 -0.37 -16.32 1.42
C LEU A 282 0.80 -17.23 0.99
N PHE A 283 1.71 -16.70 0.16
CA PHE A 283 2.90 -17.41 -0.27
C PHE A 283 3.82 -17.75 0.92
N PHE A 284 4.02 -16.82 1.86
CA PHE A 284 4.76 -17.06 3.08
C PHE A 284 4.13 -18.16 3.95
N PHE A 285 2.80 -18.15 4.11
CA PHE A 285 2.09 -19.22 4.81
C PHE A 285 2.29 -20.59 4.17
N LEU A 286 2.33 -20.68 2.83
CA LEU A 286 2.60 -21.94 2.13
C LEU A 286 4.02 -22.46 2.38
N ILE A 287 5.00 -21.56 2.41
CA ILE A 287 6.39 -21.90 2.76
C ILE A 287 6.44 -22.42 4.20
N LEU A 288 5.87 -21.68 5.16
CA LEU A 288 5.89 -22.05 6.58
C LEU A 288 5.20 -23.40 6.82
N LYS A 289 4.08 -23.66 6.14
CA LYS A 289 3.37 -24.94 6.18
C LYS A 289 4.26 -26.10 5.69
N ASN A 290 5.01 -25.90 4.62
CA ASN A 290 5.83 -26.95 4.02
C ASN A 290 7.14 -27.19 4.78
N TYR A 291 7.78 -26.15 5.28
CA TYR A 291 9.11 -26.23 5.91
C TYR A 291 9.07 -26.40 7.44
N VAL A 292 7.98 -26.04 8.10
CA VAL A 292 7.88 -26.11 9.57
C VAL A 292 6.74 -27.02 10.00
N THR A 293 5.51 -26.74 9.56
CA THR A 293 4.34 -27.44 10.08
C THR A 293 4.31 -28.92 9.70
N LYS A 294 4.54 -29.26 8.42
CA LYS A 294 4.55 -30.65 7.95
C LYS A 294 5.62 -31.50 8.67
N PRO A 295 6.90 -31.07 8.75
CA PRO A 295 7.92 -31.79 9.51
C PRO A 295 7.58 -32.03 10.98
N ILE A 296 7.02 -31.02 11.67
CA ILE A 296 6.62 -31.17 13.07
C ILE A 296 5.52 -32.23 13.22
N VAL A 297 4.54 -32.25 12.32
CA VAL A 297 3.48 -33.27 12.34
C VAL A 297 4.07 -34.67 12.07
N GLN A 298 5.00 -34.79 11.12
CA GLN A 298 5.69 -36.04 10.82
C GLN A 298 6.52 -36.53 12.03
N MET A 299 7.23 -35.63 12.70
CA MET A 299 8.01 -35.94 13.90
C MET A 299 7.11 -36.38 15.07
N ASN A 300 5.95 -35.74 15.23
CA ASN A 300 4.98 -36.14 16.25
C ASN A 300 4.36 -37.52 15.96
N GLN A 301 4.06 -37.80 14.69
CA GLN A 301 3.60 -39.13 14.27
C GLN A 301 4.67 -40.18 14.49
N TRP A 302 5.93 -39.86 14.15
CA TRP A 302 7.07 -40.73 14.41
C TRP A 302 7.23 -41.06 15.90
N LEU A 303 7.11 -40.07 16.80
CA LEU A 303 7.16 -40.29 18.25
C LEU A 303 5.99 -41.08 18.82
N SER A 304 4.84 -41.02 18.14
CA SER A 304 3.63 -41.73 18.56
C SER A 304 3.64 -43.20 18.12
N ASN A 305 4.54 -43.58 17.20
CA ASN A 305 4.74 -44.97 16.81
C ASN A 305 5.47 -45.73 17.94
N ASP A 306 5.40 -47.07 17.90
CA ASP A 306 5.84 -47.98 18.98
C ASP A 306 7.13 -47.49 19.70
N PRO A 307 7.04 -47.08 20.98
CA PRO A 307 8.17 -46.52 21.71
C PRO A 307 9.30 -47.54 21.93
N SER A 308 9.03 -48.82 21.71
CA SER A 308 9.99 -49.91 21.91
C SER A 308 11.04 -49.98 20.79
N ASN A 309 10.72 -49.46 19.60
CA ASN A 309 11.58 -49.60 18.42
C ASN A 309 11.46 -48.36 17.50
N LEU A 310 11.97 -47.23 17.98
CA LEU A 310 12.03 -46.00 17.18
C LEU A 310 13.19 -46.10 16.19
N GLU A 311 12.86 -46.24 14.90
CA GLU A 311 13.85 -46.04 13.83
C GLU A 311 14.30 -44.56 13.80
N PRO A 312 15.53 -44.25 13.36
CA PRO A 312 16.00 -42.88 13.27
C PRO A 312 15.07 -42.02 12.39
N PHE A 313 14.66 -40.85 12.90
CA PHE A 313 13.81 -39.94 12.13
C PHE A 313 14.58 -39.38 10.93
N GLN A 314 14.20 -39.80 9.72
CA GLN A 314 14.83 -39.31 8.50
C GLN A 314 14.28 -37.94 8.12
N TYR A 315 15.05 -36.90 8.46
CA TYR A 315 14.75 -35.54 8.06
C TYR A 315 15.80 -35.04 7.05
N PRO A 316 15.40 -34.56 5.86
CA PRO A 316 16.32 -34.32 4.74
C PRO A 316 17.18 -33.06 4.88
N TYR A 317 16.93 -32.20 5.87
CA TYR A 317 17.65 -30.94 6.04
C TYR A 317 18.49 -30.95 7.32
N ASP A 318 19.64 -30.26 7.30
CA ASP A 318 20.49 -30.07 8.47
C ASP A 318 20.16 -28.73 9.14
N ASP A 319 19.09 -28.73 9.95
CA ASP A 319 18.54 -27.54 10.58
C ASP A 319 18.13 -27.78 12.06
N GLU A 320 17.42 -26.82 12.67
CA GLU A 320 16.95 -26.95 14.06
C GLU A 320 16.03 -28.15 14.28
N LEU A 321 15.21 -28.51 13.29
CA LEU A 321 14.30 -29.64 13.41
C LEU A 321 15.08 -30.96 13.37
N SER A 322 16.12 -31.05 12.54
CA SER A 322 17.05 -32.19 12.55
C SER A 322 17.76 -32.34 13.89
N SER A 323 18.30 -31.23 14.41
CA SER A 323 18.94 -31.20 15.72
C SER A 323 17.98 -31.61 16.85
N LEU A 324 16.72 -31.16 16.77
CA LEU A 324 15.68 -31.54 17.72
C LEU A 324 15.36 -33.03 17.64
N ALA A 325 15.20 -33.59 16.43
CA ALA A 325 14.95 -35.01 16.23
C ALA A 325 16.09 -35.87 16.81
N GLN A 326 17.35 -35.51 16.56
CA GLN A 326 18.52 -36.20 17.13
C GLN A 326 18.58 -36.11 18.66
N ASN A 327 18.23 -34.95 19.23
CA ASN A 327 18.17 -34.78 20.68
C ASN A 327 17.06 -35.65 21.30
N ILE A 328 15.91 -35.77 20.63
CA ILE A 328 14.82 -36.63 21.09
C ILE A 328 15.22 -38.10 21.01
N GLU A 329 15.81 -38.53 19.88
CA GLU A 329 16.32 -39.88 19.68
C GLU A 329 17.37 -40.27 20.73
N SER A 330 18.39 -39.43 20.94
CA SER A 330 19.44 -39.69 21.94
C SER A 330 18.91 -39.73 23.37
N ASN A 331 17.94 -38.87 23.71
CA ASN A 331 17.26 -38.92 25.00
C ASN A 331 16.45 -40.21 25.17
N HIS A 332 15.75 -40.66 24.12
CA HIS A 332 14.99 -41.90 24.15
C HIS A 332 15.89 -43.12 24.34
N VAL A 333 17.00 -43.20 23.60
CA VAL A 333 18.01 -44.25 23.75
C VAL A 333 18.57 -44.25 25.18
N SER A 334 18.96 -43.09 25.70
CA SER A 334 19.47 -42.99 27.08
C SER A 334 18.44 -43.41 28.13
N LEU A 335 17.15 -43.14 27.92
CA LEU A 335 16.09 -43.58 28.82
C LEU A 335 15.90 -45.11 28.75
N MET A 336 15.89 -45.69 27.55
CA MET A 336 15.78 -47.14 27.38
C MET A 336 16.97 -47.88 27.97
N ASP A 337 18.20 -47.38 27.76
CA ASP A 337 19.40 -47.93 28.38
C ASP A 337 19.33 -47.86 29.91
N SER A 338 18.82 -46.75 30.47
CA SER A 338 18.64 -46.61 31.91
C SER A 338 17.59 -47.58 32.46
N LEU A 339 16.48 -47.78 31.74
CA LEU A 339 15.45 -48.75 32.12
C LEU A 339 15.98 -50.18 32.05
N GLN A 340 16.68 -50.54 30.99
CA GLN A 340 17.28 -51.86 30.82
C GLN A 340 18.32 -52.13 31.92
N PHE A 341 19.22 -51.17 32.16
CA PHE A 341 20.22 -51.28 33.23
C PHE A 341 19.57 -51.46 34.61
N ASN A 342 18.49 -50.71 34.90
CA ASN A 342 17.75 -50.86 36.16
C ASN A 342 17.10 -52.25 36.27
N GLN A 343 16.55 -52.79 35.18
CA GLN A 343 16.00 -54.15 35.15
C GLN A 343 17.09 -55.20 35.37
N ASP A 344 18.23 -55.07 34.69
CA ASP A 344 19.38 -55.97 34.83
C ASP A 344 19.95 -55.96 36.25
N LEU A 345 20.05 -54.77 36.87
CA LEU A 345 20.43 -54.64 38.27
C LEU A 345 19.44 -55.35 39.21
N LEU A 346 18.14 -55.14 39.03
CA LEU A 346 17.11 -55.80 39.85
C LEU A 346 17.13 -57.32 39.68
N ASN A 347 17.44 -57.80 38.47
CA ASN A 347 17.56 -59.21 38.15
C ASN A 347 18.83 -59.84 38.73
N ALA A 348 19.92 -59.08 38.86
CA ALA A 348 21.19 -59.54 39.42
C ALA A 348 21.19 -59.63 40.96
N ILE A 349 20.22 -59.02 41.65
CA ILE A 349 20.12 -59.05 43.11
C ILE A 349 19.57 -60.41 43.58
N SER A 350 20.38 -61.16 44.33
CA SER A 350 19.99 -62.45 44.94
C SER A 350 19.07 -62.33 46.15
N ASP A 351 19.00 -61.15 46.78
CA ASP A 351 18.07 -60.89 47.87
C ASP A 351 16.62 -60.89 47.33
N ILE A 352 15.69 -61.39 48.13
CA ILE A 352 14.26 -61.40 47.77
C ILE A 352 13.74 -59.96 47.97
N ILE A 353 13.28 -59.34 46.88
CA ILE A 353 12.70 -57.99 46.91
C ILE A 353 11.23 -58.08 46.54
N ILE A 354 10.38 -57.60 47.44
CA ILE A 354 8.93 -57.54 47.25
C ILE A 354 8.45 -56.13 47.59
N THR A 355 7.68 -55.52 46.70
CA THR A 355 7.02 -54.23 46.96
C THR A 355 5.52 -54.46 47.13
N THR A 356 4.92 -53.80 48.12
CA THR A 356 3.47 -53.83 48.36
C THR A 356 2.83 -52.45 48.29
N ASP A 357 1.52 -52.41 48.06
CA ASP A 357 0.67 -51.25 48.29
C ASP A 357 0.23 -51.13 49.76
N GLU A 358 -0.50 -50.06 50.08
CA GLU A 358 -1.08 -49.79 51.41
C GLU A 358 -2.08 -50.85 51.89
N HIS A 359 -2.58 -51.71 50.99
CA HIS A 359 -3.47 -52.83 51.29
C HIS A 359 -2.73 -54.17 51.39
N LEU A 360 -1.39 -54.12 51.40
CA LEU A 360 -0.50 -55.27 51.49
C LEU A 360 -0.55 -56.21 50.27
N ASN A 361 -1.08 -55.75 49.13
CA ASN A 361 -1.02 -56.49 47.89
C ASN A 361 0.34 -56.26 47.23
N ILE A 362 0.93 -57.32 46.68
CA ILE A 362 2.24 -57.23 46.03
C ILE A 362 2.11 -56.48 44.70
N THR A 363 2.84 -55.38 44.53
CA THR A 363 2.87 -54.60 43.28
C THR A 363 4.07 -54.92 42.40
N TYR A 364 5.14 -55.46 42.98
CA TYR A 364 6.36 -55.87 42.27
C TYR A 364 7.12 -56.94 43.05
N CYS A 365 7.78 -57.85 42.33
CA CYS A 365 8.73 -58.79 42.91
C CYS A 365 9.89 -59.04 41.93
N ASN A 366 11.13 -59.10 42.44
CA ASN A 366 12.30 -59.40 41.61
C ASN A 366 12.40 -60.92 41.30
N PRO A 367 13.35 -61.36 40.46
CA PRO A 367 13.51 -62.78 40.16
C PRO A 367 13.79 -63.71 41.34
N ALA A 368 14.60 -63.26 42.30
CA ALA A 368 14.87 -64.04 43.51
C ALA A 368 13.58 -64.34 44.29
N ALA A 369 12.68 -63.36 44.41
CA ALA A 369 11.40 -63.52 45.08
C ALA A 369 10.51 -64.57 44.41
N HIS A 370 10.33 -64.51 43.10
CA HIS A 370 9.45 -65.46 42.41
C HIS A 370 10.05 -66.87 42.33
N ASN A 371 11.38 -66.99 42.22
CA ASN A 371 12.08 -68.27 42.26
C ASN A 371 11.91 -68.95 43.63
N TRP A 372 12.03 -68.19 44.72
CA TRP A 372 11.81 -68.72 46.06
C TRP A 372 10.34 -69.08 46.33
N LEU A 373 9.40 -68.26 45.83
CA LEU A 373 7.96 -68.54 45.92
C LEU A 373 7.52 -69.71 45.03
N GLY A 374 8.30 -70.08 44.01
CA GLY A 374 8.00 -71.17 43.09
C GLY A 374 6.83 -70.88 42.14
N LYS A 375 6.53 -69.61 41.86
CA LYS A 375 5.41 -69.18 40.99
C LYS A 375 5.86 -68.10 40.02
N THR A 376 5.17 -67.96 38.88
CA THR A 376 5.47 -66.88 37.94
C THR A 376 4.95 -65.53 38.46
N PRO A 377 5.55 -64.38 38.08
CA PRO A 377 5.19 -63.06 38.60
C PRO A 377 3.70 -62.70 38.49
N HIS A 378 3.01 -63.21 37.47
CA HIS A 378 1.59 -62.97 37.24
C HIS A 378 0.68 -63.57 38.33
N TYR A 379 1.10 -64.65 38.99
CA TYR A 379 0.38 -65.25 40.12
C TYR A 379 0.69 -64.58 41.47
N ILE A 380 1.78 -63.83 41.55
CA ILE A 380 2.28 -63.19 42.77
C ILE A 380 1.74 -61.76 42.87
N THR A 381 1.78 -61.02 41.76
CA THR A 381 1.36 -59.61 41.71
C THR A 381 -0.14 -59.50 41.95
N GLY A 382 -0.55 -58.57 42.80
CA GLY A 382 -1.93 -58.35 43.23
C GLY A 382 -2.40 -59.24 44.39
N GLN A 383 -1.60 -60.23 44.82
CA GLN A 383 -1.95 -61.08 45.96
C GLN A 383 -1.52 -60.42 47.28
N PRO A 384 -2.30 -60.59 48.37
CA PRO A 384 -1.89 -60.19 49.71
C PRO A 384 -0.62 -60.92 50.14
N ILE A 385 0.35 -60.20 50.69
CA ILE A 385 1.64 -60.78 51.08
C ILE A 385 1.53 -61.88 52.14
N ASP A 386 0.59 -61.77 53.07
CA ASP A 386 0.34 -62.78 54.11
C ASP A 386 -0.21 -64.10 53.54
N PHE A 387 -0.79 -64.07 52.34
CA PHE A 387 -1.24 -65.28 51.66
C PHE A 387 -0.06 -66.10 51.11
N LEU A 388 1.03 -65.43 50.74
CA LEU A 388 2.20 -66.06 50.14
C LEU A 388 3.27 -66.44 51.17
N LEU A 389 3.34 -65.72 52.29
CA LEU A 389 4.37 -65.85 53.30
C LEU A 389 3.79 -66.25 54.65
N GLN A 390 4.26 -67.37 55.19
CA GLN A 390 3.96 -67.77 56.56
C GLN A 390 5.18 -67.55 57.45
N VAL A 391 5.04 -66.76 58.51
CA VAL A 391 6.11 -66.58 59.50
C VAL A 391 6.00 -67.67 60.55
N ILE A 392 7.04 -68.49 60.68
CA ILE A 392 7.17 -69.53 61.71
C ILE A 392 7.67 -68.91 63.02
N LYS A 393 8.60 -67.95 62.92
CA LYS A 393 9.20 -67.27 64.07
C LYS A 393 9.46 -65.80 63.74
N GLY A 394 8.94 -64.89 64.56
CA GLY A 394 9.05 -63.44 64.38
C GLY A 394 7.69 -62.77 64.19
N ASP A 395 7.70 -61.48 63.86
CA ASP A 395 6.49 -60.71 63.57
C ASP A 395 5.94 -61.06 62.17
N THR A 396 4.65 -60.86 61.90
CA THR A 396 4.02 -61.17 60.60
C THR A 396 4.29 -60.09 59.54
N PRO A 397 4.17 -60.39 58.23
CA PRO A 397 4.30 -59.39 57.18
C PRO A 397 3.34 -58.21 57.38
N SER A 398 2.06 -58.49 57.67
CA SER A 398 1.09 -57.49 58.10
C SER A 398 1.64 -56.51 59.13
N TYR A 399 2.33 -56.99 60.18
CA TYR A 399 2.90 -56.12 61.19
C TYR A 399 4.08 -55.29 60.66
N TRP A 400 4.98 -55.89 59.88
CA TRP A 400 6.14 -55.17 59.31
C TRP A 400 5.68 -53.98 58.46
N PHE A 401 4.71 -54.23 57.58
CA PHE A 401 4.18 -53.24 56.66
C PHE A 401 3.28 -52.22 57.38
N ALA A 402 2.41 -52.65 58.30
CA ALA A 402 1.60 -51.72 59.09
C ALA A 402 2.46 -50.75 59.89
N LYS A 403 3.58 -51.21 60.46
CA LYS A 403 4.52 -50.33 61.15
C LYS A 403 5.15 -49.31 60.20
N VAL A 404 5.60 -49.76 59.03
CA VAL A 404 6.19 -48.87 58.02
C VAL A 404 5.17 -47.85 57.49
N PHE A 405 3.94 -48.26 57.23
CA PHE A 405 2.89 -47.37 56.72
C PHE A 405 2.38 -46.38 57.78
N ASN A 406 2.19 -46.82 59.02
CA ASN A 406 1.68 -45.96 60.09
C ASN A 406 2.75 -45.01 60.66
N GLU A 407 4.00 -45.48 60.79
CA GLU A 407 5.07 -44.72 61.44
C GLU A 407 6.01 -44.04 60.42
N ASN A 408 5.93 -44.40 59.13
CA ASN A 408 6.85 -43.95 58.07
C ASN A 408 8.34 -44.19 58.43
N GLN A 409 8.61 -45.22 59.24
CA GLN A 409 9.94 -45.63 59.67
C GLN A 409 10.29 -46.99 59.09
N SER A 410 11.57 -47.24 58.83
CA SER A 410 12.03 -48.55 58.37
C SER A 410 11.90 -49.60 59.47
N TYR A 411 11.40 -50.78 59.12
CA TYR A 411 11.36 -51.94 60.00
C TYR A 411 12.51 -52.90 59.67
N SER A 412 13.13 -53.49 60.69
CA SER A 412 14.16 -54.52 60.50
C SER A 412 14.09 -55.58 61.60
N SER A 413 14.03 -56.85 61.21
CA SER A 413 14.01 -57.97 62.16
C SER A 413 14.50 -59.27 61.52
N VAL A 414 14.89 -60.25 62.35
CA VAL A 414 15.26 -61.60 61.93
C VAL A 414 14.03 -62.49 62.07
N CYS A 415 13.55 -63.05 60.97
CA CYS A 415 12.37 -63.92 60.98
C CYS A 415 12.67 -65.26 60.29
N THR A 416 12.02 -66.32 60.75
CA THR A 416 11.97 -67.60 60.05
C THR A 416 10.65 -67.66 59.29
N ILE A 417 10.74 -67.71 57.96
CA ILE A 417 9.60 -67.64 57.05
C ILE A 417 9.54 -68.86 56.15
N LYS A 418 8.33 -69.24 55.76
CA LYS A 418 8.01 -70.35 54.88
C LYS A 418 7.20 -69.82 53.71
N SER A 419 7.56 -70.23 52.50
CA SER A 419 6.72 -70.00 51.32
C SER A 419 5.49 -70.92 51.40
N VAL A 420 4.29 -70.35 51.35
CA VAL A 420 3.03 -71.12 51.40
C VAL A 420 2.78 -71.86 50.09
N LEU A 421 3.30 -71.31 48.98
CA LEU A 421 3.02 -71.80 47.63
C LEU A 421 4.12 -72.69 47.03
N SER A 422 5.29 -72.75 47.66
CA SER A 422 6.38 -73.61 47.20
C SER A 422 6.07 -75.08 47.53
N GLU A 423 6.25 -75.97 46.57
CA GLU A 423 6.11 -77.43 46.79
C GLU A 423 7.22 -77.98 47.70
N SER A 424 8.34 -77.27 47.77
CA SER A 424 9.37 -77.52 48.76
C SER A 424 8.94 -76.91 50.10
N ASP A 425 8.99 -77.67 51.19
CA ASP A 425 8.80 -77.16 52.56
C ASP A 425 10.01 -76.31 53.00
N SER A 426 10.46 -75.39 52.14
CA SER A 426 11.67 -74.60 52.32
C SER A 426 11.40 -73.44 53.26
N THR A 427 11.72 -73.67 54.53
CA THR A 427 11.80 -72.63 55.54
C THR A 427 13.15 -71.90 55.43
N ILE A 428 13.15 -70.58 55.39
CA ILE A 428 14.37 -69.77 55.43
C ILE A 428 14.37 -68.88 56.67
N THR A 429 15.52 -68.78 57.34
CA THR A 429 15.74 -67.71 58.31
C THR A 429 16.39 -66.55 57.58
N ALA A 430 15.82 -65.35 57.69
CA ALA A 430 16.23 -64.20 56.93
C ALA A 430 16.20 -62.90 57.75
N ASN A 431 17.10 -61.98 57.41
CA ASN A 431 17.03 -60.60 57.85
C ASN A 431 16.04 -59.87 56.94
N ILE A 432 14.95 -59.39 57.52
CA ILE A 432 13.89 -58.70 56.79
C ILE A 432 14.03 -57.22 57.07
N THR A 433 14.16 -56.41 56.03
CA THR A 433 14.17 -54.96 56.10
C THR A 433 13.03 -54.41 55.24
N VAL A 434 12.10 -53.68 55.85
CA VAL A 434 11.00 -53.04 55.12
C VAL A 434 11.16 -51.52 55.18
N LYS A 435 11.09 -50.86 54.03
CA LYS A 435 11.23 -49.41 53.90
C LYS A 435 10.06 -48.79 53.13
N PRO A 436 9.59 -47.60 53.51
CA PRO A 436 8.58 -46.89 52.75
C PRO A 436 9.18 -46.36 51.44
N ILE A 437 8.39 -46.37 50.38
CA ILE A 437 8.67 -45.79 49.06
C ILE A 437 7.44 -45.01 48.58
N GLU A 438 7.63 -44.06 47.67
CA GLU A 438 6.55 -43.20 47.16
C GLU A 438 5.76 -42.48 48.28
N HIS A 439 6.46 -41.83 49.21
CA HIS A 439 5.84 -41.08 50.32
C HIS A 439 4.87 -41.91 51.18
N GLY A 440 5.16 -43.21 51.37
CA GLY A 440 4.38 -44.08 52.25
C GLY A 440 3.15 -44.73 51.60
N LYS A 441 2.96 -44.59 50.28
CA LYS A 441 1.91 -45.34 49.56
C LYS A 441 2.32 -46.77 49.20
N ARG A 442 3.63 -47.01 49.15
CA ARG A 442 4.22 -48.32 48.90
C ARG A 442 5.30 -48.60 49.91
N ALA A 443 5.63 -49.87 50.07
CA ALA A 443 6.76 -50.28 50.88
C ALA A 443 7.50 -51.42 50.20
N VAL A 444 8.83 -51.41 50.30
CA VAL A 444 9.70 -52.47 49.79
C VAL A 444 10.21 -53.30 50.96
N ALA A 445 9.95 -54.60 50.92
CA ALA A 445 10.58 -55.59 51.77
C ALA A 445 11.78 -56.20 51.05
N ILE A 446 12.94 -56.12 51.68
CA ILE A 446 14.17 -56.79 51.29
C ILE A 446 14.39 -57.92 52.30
N ILE A 447 14.29 -59.15 51.84
CA ILE A 447 14.44 -60.37 52.64
C ILE A 447 15.79 -60.99 52.27
N LYS A 448 16.74 -60.93 53.20
CA LYS A 448 18.11 -61.44 53.00
C LYS A 448 18.27 -62.78 53.74
N PRO A 449 18.31 -63.93 53.03
CA PRO A 449 18.51 -65.22 53.68
C PRO A 449 19.81 -65.23 54.49
N THR A 450 19.73 -65.49 55.79
CA THR A 450 20.90 -65.73 56.63
C THR A 450 21.27 -67.20 56.45
N VAL A 451 22.35 -67.47 55.72
CA VAL A 451 22.82 -68.83 55.44
C VAL A 451 22.97 -69.61 56.75
N LYS A 452 22.09 -70.60 56.95
CA LYS A 452 22.33 -71.89 57.61
C LYS A 452 21.07 -72.76 57.55
N SER A 453 21.06 -73.67 56.59
CA SER A 453 20.36 -74.94 56.70
C SER A 453 21.25 -75.94 55.98
N GLU A 454 21.99 -76.71 56.77
CA GLU A 454 22.44 -78.03 56.32
C GLU A 454 21.16 -78.78 55.92
N THR A 455 21.13 -79.28 54.69
CA THR A 455 20.14 -80.24 54.22
C THR A 455 20.17 -81.43 55.18
N LEU A 456 19.08 -81.65 55.91
CA LEU A 456 18.80 -82.91 56.61
C LEU A 456 18.30 -83.95 55.61
#